data_AF-H2XTI6-F1
#
_entry.id   AF-H2XTI6-F1
#
_cell.length_a   1.000
_cell.length_b   1.000
_cell.length_c   1.000
_cell.angle_alpha   90.00
_cell.angle_beta   90.00
_cell.angle_gamma   90.00
#
_symmetry.space_group_name_H-M   'P 1'
#
loop_
_entity.id
_entity.type
_entity.pdbx_description
1 polymer ?
#
loop_
_entity_poly.entity_id
_entity_poly.type
_entity_poly.pdbx_seq_one_letter_code
_entity_poly.pdbx_strand_id
1 'polypeptide(L)'
;MKDTIKQLTMMRQVLIIPLSIYLGMFCGFSISELTRAWTSCILGVSQVGICLILYGVVSGTFCIVSGKILGRYGCLPILVIQLILDISFYLVCLLWVPTVSTTWVVYVLFCMAGFSASGAQVNIGYKYGQFPNKEISFMFWSVTFAAGLIIEFSASTAFCVSTKIYYHIATLLVSVPLAAILEILKPRK
;
A
#
# COMPACT_ATOMS: atom_id res chain seq x y z
N MET A 1 -8.94 -23.77 17.84
CA MET A 1 -7.83 -24.00 16.87
C MET A 1 -8.33 -24.48 15.51
N LYS A 2 -9.16 -25.55 15.41
CA LYS A 2 -9.64 -26.05 14.10
C LYS A 2 -10.42 -25.01 13.30
N ASP A 3 -11.31 -24.24 13.95
CA ASP A 3 -12.08 -23.18 13.29
C ASP A 3 -11.22 -21.99 12.84
N THR A 4 -10.16 -21.69 13.61
CA THR A 4 -9.14 -20.69 13.26
C THR A 4 -8.41 -21.07 11.98
N ILE A 5 -7.92 -22.32 11.89
CA ILE A 5 -7.20 -22.84 10.71
C ILE A 5 -8.13 -22.93 9.49
N LYS A 6 -9.38 -23.32 9.71
CA LYS A 6 -10.39 -23.40 8.65
C LYS A 6 -10.75 -22.02 8.08
N GLN A 7 -10.75 -20.99 8.92
CA GLN A 7 -10.97 -19.61 8.46
C GLN A 7 -9.75 -19.06 7.70
N LEU A 8 -8.54 -19.31 8.21
CA LEU A 8 -7.29 -18.91 7.55
C LEU A 8 -7.11 -19.51 6.16
N THR A 9 -7.60 -20.73 5.96
CA THR A 9 -7.56 -21.45 4.67
C THR A 9 -8.75 -21.15 3.76
N MET A 10 -9.67 -20.26 4.16
CA MET A 10 -10.72 -19.82 3.25
C MET A 10 -10.11 -19.12 2.04
N MET A 11 -10.51 -19.56 0.85
CA MET A 11 -10.01 -19.01 -0.41
C MET A 11 -10.15 -17.47 -0.48
N ARG A 12 -11.24 -16.92 0.10
CA ARG A 12 -11.43 -15.47 0.20
C ARG A 12 -10.35 -14.76 1.00
N GLN A 13 -9.82 -15.39 2.06
CA GLN A 13 -8.77 -14.82 2.90
C GLN A 13 -7.41 -14.91 2.18
N VAL A 14 -7.14 -16.03 1.51
CA VAL A 14 -5.93 -16.24 0.71
C VAL A 14 -5.82 -15.22 -0.43
N LEU A 15 -6.92 -14.88 -1.10
CA LEU A 15 -6.91 -13.89 -2.20
C LEU A 15 -6.63 -12.44 -1.73
N ILE A 16 -6.81 -12.11 -0.45
CA ILE A 16 -6.54 -10.77 0.12
C ILE A 16 -5.08 -10.64 0.58
N ILE A 17 -4.39 -11.77 0.80
CA ILE A 17 -3.00 -11.80 1.28
C ILE A 17 -2.08 -10.95 0.40
N PRO A 18 -2.06 -11.11 -0.94
CA PRO A 18 -1.11 -10.38 -1.79
C PRO A 18 -1.29 -8.85 -1.68
N LEU A 19 -2.54 -8.38 -1.63
CA LEU A 19 -2.84 -6.96 -1.45
C LEU A 19 -2.36 -6.43 -0.09
N SER A 20 -2.45 -7.26 0.96
CA SER A 20 -1.99 -6.90 2.30
C SER A 20 -0.46 -6.84 2.39
N ILE A 21 0.23 -7.78 1.74
CA ILE A 21 1.69 -7.78 1.62
C ILE A 21 2.14 -6.55 0.83
N TYR A 22 1.51 -6.29 -0.32
CA TYR A 22 1.81 -5.13 -1.16
C TYR A 22 1.66 -3.81 -0.38
N LEU A 23 0.60 -3.64 0.42
CA LEU A 23 0.45 -2.45 1.27
C LEU A 23 1.61 -2.31 2.26
N GLY A 24 2.03 -3.41 2.90
CA GLY A 24 3.19 -3.41 3.79
C GLY A 24 4.48 -3.00 3.06
N MET A 25 4.71 -3.59 1.89
CA MET A 25 5.86 -3.26 1.05
C MET A 25 5.85 -1.80 0.61
N PHE A 26 4.71 -1.26 0.18
CA PHE A 26 4.57 0.12 -0.28
C PHE A 26 4.82 1.15 0.82
N CYS A 27 4.26 0.89 2.02
CA CYS A 27 4.55 1.69 3.21
C CYS A 27 6.05 1.61 3.56
N GLY A 28 6.63 0.42 3.49
CA GLY A 28 8.06 0.19 3.69
C GLY A 28 8.91 1.03 2.73
N PHE A 29 8.60 0.98 1.44
CA PHE A 29 9.31 1.70 0.37
C PHE A 29 9.28 3.21 0.63
N SER A 30 8.12 3.72 1.05
CA SER A 30 7.94 5.14 1.39
C SER A 30 8.76 5.55 2.63
N ILE A 31 8.96 4.65 3.58
CA ILE A 31 9.69 4.92 4.82
C ILE A 31 11.21 4.76 4.62
N SER A 32 11.66 3.77 3.87
CA SER A 32 13.09 3.47 3.67
C SER A 32 13.68 4.13 2.43
N GLU A 33 13.19 3.78 1.25
CA GLU A 33 13.79 4.17 -0.02
C GLU A 33 13.48 5.63 -0.34
N LEU A 34 12.23 6.06 -0.19
CA LEU A 34 11.83 7.44 -0.51
C LEU A 34 12.58 8.46 0.37
N THR A 35 12.77 8.14 1.65
CA THR A 35 13.52 9.00 2.58
C THR A 35 15.03 8.96 2.33
N ARG A 36 15.60 7.80 1.98
CA ARG A 36 17.05 7.64 1.79
C ARG A 36 17.53 8.13 0.43
N ALA A 37 16.85 7.75 -0.66
CA ALA A 37 17.30 8.04 -2.03
C ALA A 37 16.84 9.39 -2.56
N TRP A 38 15.71 9.92 -2.09
CA TRP A 38 15.20 11.23 -2.54
C TRP A 38 15.30 12.29 -1.46
N THR A 39 14.67 12.09 -0.29
CA THR A 39 14.61 13.13 0.75
C THR A 39 16.00 13.49 1.28
N SER A 40 16.81 12.49 1.65
CA SER A 40 18.14 12.74 2.21
C SER A 40 19.09 13.40 1.22
N CYS A 41 18.95 13.10 -0.07
CA CYS A 41 19.80 13.66 -1.13
C CYS A 41 19.43 15.11 -1.50
N ILE A 42 18.14 15.46 -1.50
CA ILE A 42 17.68 16.79 -1.96
C ILE A 42 17.41 17.75 -0.79
N LEU A 43 16.71 17.28 0.24
CA LEU A 43 16.20 18.10 1.34
C LEU A 43 17.07 18.00 2.60
N GLY A 44 17.89 16.95 2.69
CA GLY A 44 18.69 16.62 3.86
C GLY A 44 17.88 15.88 4.94
N VAL A 45 18.61 15.27 5.88
CA VAL A 45 18.05 14.38 6.91
C VAL A 45 17.08 15.11 7.85
N SER A 46 17.26 16.41 8.07
CA SER A 46 16.41 17.23 8.95
C SER A 46 14.96 17.32 8.49
N GLN A 47 14.69 17.19 7.19
CA GLN A 47 13.35 17.33 6.60
C GLN A 47 12.63 15.99 6.42
N VAL A 48 13.28 14.86 6.75
CA VAL A 48 12.68 13.51 6.62
C VAL A 48 11.43 13.38 7.49
N GLY A 49 11.48 13.90 8.73
CA GLY A 49 10.33 13.86 9.63
C GLY A 49 9.11 14.61 9.08
N ILE A 50 9.31 15.77 8.44
CA ILE A 50 8.23 16.57 7.85
C ILE A 50 7.58 15.81 6.69
N CYS A 51 8.36 15.12 5.87
CA CYS A 51 7.85 14.30 4.78
C CYS A 51 6.96 13.14 5.29
N LEU A 52 7.39 12.47 6.37
CA LEU A 52 6.61 11.39 6.98
C LEU A 52 5.34 11.89 7.66
N ILE A 53 5.39 13.08 8.28
CA ILE A 53 4.18 13.73 8.84
C ILE A 53 3.19 14.03 7.71
N LEU A 54 3.64 14.56 6.57
CA LEU A 54 2.78 14.82 5.41
C LEU A 54 2.12 13.53 4.91
N TYR A 55 2.89 12.45 4.76
CA TYR A 55 2.35 11.13 4.43
C TYR A 55 1.25 10.70 5.41
N GLY A 56 1.48 10.84 6.71
CA GLY A 56 0.51 10.47 7.75
C GLY A 56 -0.76 11.32 7.73
N VAL A 57 -0.64 12.64 7.61
CA VAL A 57 -1.78 13.58 7.55
C VAL A 57 -2.63 13.32 6.31
N VAL A 58 -1.98 13.15 5.16
CA VAL A 58 -2.66 12.86 3.89
C VAL A 58 -3.33 11.49 3.96
N SER A 59 -2.64 10.46 4.40
CA SER A 59 -3.24 9.12 4.56
C SER A 59 -4.45 9.14 5.51
N GLY A 60 -4.35 9.83 6.65
CA GLY A 60 -5.46 9.93 7.60
C GLY A 60 -6.68 10.65 7.04
N THR A 61 -6.47 11.78 6.35
CA THR A 61 -7.57 12.54 5.72
C THR A 61 -8.23 11.75 4.60
N PHE A 62 -7.44 11.10 3.74
CA PHE A 62 -7.97 10.30 2.64
C PHE A 62 -8.58 8.97 3.07
N CYS A 63 -8.22 8.40 4.23
CA CYS A 63 -8.92 7.23 4.78
C CYS A 63 -10.41 7.54 5.01
N ILE A 64 -10.72 8.74 5.52
CA ILE A 64 -12.12 9.16 5.77
C ILE A 64 -12.88 9.28 4.44
N VAL A 65 -12.25 9.91 3.44
CA VAL A 65 -12.85 10.10 2.11
C VAL A 65 -13.05 8.76 1.41
N SER A 66 -12.02 7.91 1.40
CA SER A 66 -12.04 6.58 0.80
C SER A 66 -13.09 5.69 1.46
N GLY A 67 -13.26 5.78 2.78
CA GLY A 67 -14.32 5.07 3.52
C GLY A 67 -15.74 5.48 3.09
N LYS A 68 -15.96 6.78 2.83
CA LYS A 68 -17.25 7.27 2.30
C LYS A 68 -17.50 6.79 0.86
N ILE A 69 -16.47 6.82 0.02
CA ILE A 69 -16.55 6.32 -1.37
C ILE A 69 -16.87 4.83 -1.37
N LEU A 70 -16.21 4.06 -0.51
CA LEU A 70 -16.40 2.62 -0.36
C LEU A 70 -17.85 2.29 -0.02
N GLY A 71 -18.46 3.04 0.91
CA GLY A 71 -19.86 2.84 1.29
C GLY A 71 -20.86 3.13 0.18
N ARG A 72 -20.51 4.00 -0.78
CA ARG A 72 -21.42 4.42 -1.87
C ARG A 72 -21.22 3.66 -3.18
N TYR A 73 -19.98 3.34 -3.53
CA TYR A 73 -19.63 2.77 -4.84
C TYR A 73 -18.94 1.40 -4.76
N GLY A 74 -18.67 0.88 -3.55
CA GLY A 74 -18.00 -0.41 -3.33
C GLY A 74 -16.48 -0.35 -3.48
N CYS A 75 -15.83 -1.53 -3.46
CA CYS A 75 -14.36 -1.66 -3.47
C CYS A 75 -13.71 -1.39 -4.83
N LEU A 76 -14.37 -1.76 -5.93
CA LEU A 76 -13.77 -1.75 -7.27
C LEU A 76 -13.24 -0.38 -7.70
N PRO A 77 -13.97 0.74 -7.54
CA PRO A 77 -13.47 2.06 -7.94
C PRO A 77 -12.21 2.47 -7.19
N ILE A 78 -12.14 2.17 -5.89
CA ILE A 78 -10.98 2.52 -5.06
C ILE A 78 -9.76 1.70 -5.48
N LEU A 79 -9.94 0.40 -5.80
CA LEU A 79 -8.86 -0.43 -6.32
C LEU A 79 -8.31 0.07 -7.66
N VAL A 80 -9.16 0.55 -8.56
CA VAL A 80 -8.74 1.13 -9.84
C VAL A 80 -7.98 2.45 -9.62
N ILE A 81 -8.50 3.33 -8.77
CA ILE A 81 -7.83 4.60 -8.43
C ILE A 81 -6.47 4.31 -7.80
N GLN A 82 -6.40 3.35 -6.88
CA GLN A 82 -5.15 2.92 -6.26
C GLN A 82 -4.14 2.44 -7.31
N LEU A 83 -4.55 1.58 -8.24
CA LEU A 83 -3.68 1.08 -9.31
C LEU A 83 -3.08 2.21 -10.14
N ILE A 84 -3.91 3.17 -10.55
CA ILE A 84 -3.48 4.32 -11.36
C ILE A 84 -2.47 5.18 -10.59
N LEU A 85 -2.75 5.46 -9.32
CA LEU A 85 -1.89 6.27 -8.47
C LEU A 85 -0.55 5.61 -8.19
N ASP A 86 -0.55 4.31 -7.87
CA ASP A 86 0.68 3.57 -7.60
C ASP A 86 1.56 3.45 -8.86
N ILE A 87 0.96 3.15 -10.02
CA ILE A 87 1.71 3.16 -11.29
C ILE A 87 2.30 4.54 -11.56
N SER A 88 1.49 5.60 -11.39
CA SER A 88 1.95 6.97 -11.60
C SER A 88 3.09 7.33 -10.65
N PHE A 89 3.00 6.95 -9.38
CA PHE A 89 4.04 7.14 -8.37
C PHE A 89 5.35 6.45 -8.79
N TYR A 90 5.30 5.17 -9.17
CA TYR A 90 6.50 4.44 -9.60
C TYR A 90 7.10 4.99 -10.90
N LEU A 91 6.26 5.45 -11.84
CA LEU A 91 6.74 6.10 -13.06
C LEU A 91 7.47 7.41 -12.77
N VAL A 92 6.95 8.23 -11.86
CA VAL A 92 7.65 9.45 -11.44
C VAL A 92 8.98 9.07 -10.77
N CYS A 93 9.01 8.08 -9.90
CA CYS A 93 10.24 7.62 -9.26
C CYS A 93 11.27 7.05 -10.26
N LEU A 94 10.85 6.47 -11.40
CA LEU A 94 11.76 5.96 -12.43
C LEU A 94 12.28 7.04 -13.38
N LEU A 95 11.42 7.97 -13.78
CA LEU A 95 11.72 8.97 -14.81
C LEU A 95 12.36 10.23 -14.23
N TRP A 96 12.05 10.57 -12.98
CA TRP A 96 12.50 11.81 -12.37
C TRP A 96 13.83 11.63 -11.62
N VAL A 97 14.84 12.37 -12.07
CA VAL A 97 16.14 12.44 -11.42
C VAL A 97 16.12 13.55 -10.37
N PRO A 98 16.47 13.25 -9.10
CA PRO A 98 16.41 14.21 -8.02
C PRO A 98 17.34 15.41 -8.27
N THR A 99 16.76 16.61 -8.43
CA THR A 99 17.50 17.86 -8.64
C THR A 99 17.17 18.88 -7.55
N VAL A 100 18.18 19.64 -7.08
CA VAL A 100 18.06 20.60 -5.96
C VAL A 100 17.05 21.74 -6.19
N SER A 101 16.73 22.06 -7.45
CA SER A 101 15.70 23.06 -7.80
C SER A 101 14.27 22.56 -7.62
N THR A 102 14.08 21.25 -7.48
CA THR A 102 12.77 20.56 -7.51
C THR A 102 12.45 19.84 -6.20
N THR A 103 12.82 20.47 -5.07
CA THR A 103 12.56 19.95 -3.71
C THR A 103 11.08 19.65 -3.44
N TRP A 104 10.17 20.43 -4.04
CA TRP A 104 8.73 20.29 -3.90
C TRP A 104 8.17 18.95 -4.40
N VAL A 105 8.82 18.33 -5.40
CA VAL A 105 8.39 17.05 -5.98
C VAL A 105 8.43 15.94 -4.93
N VAL A 106 9.41 15.97 -4.02
CA VAL A 106 9.52 14.98 -2.94
C VAL A 106 8.30 15.05 -2.02
N TYR A 107 7.88 16.25 -1.61
CA TYR A 107 6.68 16.40 -0.78
C TYR A 107 5.42 15.89 -1.50
N VAL A 108 5.30 16.14 -2.80
CA VAL A 108 4.19 15.60 -3.62
C VAL A 108 4.23 14.08 -3.66
N LEU A 109 5.41 13.45 -3.78
CA LEU A 109 5.54 12.00 -3.74
C LEU A 109 5.06 11.41 -2.41
N PHE A 110 5.40 12.01 -1.26
CA PHE A 110 4.87 11.58 0.03
C PHE A 110 3.35 11.75 0.14
N CYS A 111 2.78 12.82 -0.43
CA CYS A 111 1.34 13.00 -0.49
C CYS A 111 0.66 11.94 -1.38
N MET A 112 1.24 11.64 -2.56
CA MET A 112 0.73 10.59 -3.45
C MET A 112 0.77 9.22 -2.78
N ALA A 113 1.88 8.90 -2.11
CA ALA A 113 2.00 7.68 -1.33
C ALA A 113 0.98 7.61 -0.19
N GLY A 114 0.76 8.71 0.54
CA GLY A 114 -0.25 8.76 1.60
C GLY A 114 -1.65 8.50 1.05
N PHE A 115 -1.99 9.08 -0.11
CA PHE A 115 -3.27 8.86 -0.76
C PHE A 115 -3.46 7.37 -1.13
N SER A 116 -2.49 6.76 -1.82
CA SER A 116 -2.69 5.39 -2.31
C SER A 116 -2.69 4.36 -1.17
N ALA A 117 -1.85 4.56 -0.14
CA ALA A 117 -1.85 3.74 1.06
C ALA A 117 -3.21 3.77 1.78
N SER A 118 -3.85 4.93 1.86
CA SER A 118 -5.18 5.06 2.47
C SER A 118 -6.26 4.25 1.72
N GLY A 119 -6.23 4.26 0.37
CA GLY A 119 -7.17 3.51 -0.46
C GLY A 119 -7.01 2.00 -0.30
N ALA A 120 -5.76 1.52 -0.26
CA ALA A 120 -5.45 0.12 0.00
C ALA A 120 -5.89 -0.31 1.40
N GLN A 121 -5.57 0.49 2.43
CA GLN A 121 -5.88 0.19 3.83
C GLN A 121 -7.40 0.10 4.07
N VAL A 122 -8.17 1.03 3.51
CA VAL A 122 -9.65 1.01 3.62
C VAL A 122 -10.24 -0.22 2.92
N ASN A 123 -9.75 -0.57 1.73
CA ASN A 123 -10.21 -1.77 1.01
C ASN A 123 -9.92 -3.07 1.79
N ILE A 124 -8.69 -3.20 2.30
CA ILE A 124 -8.25 -4.37 3.05
C ILE A 124 -9.08 -4.49 4.34
N GLY A 125 -9.20 -3.40 5.11
CA GLY A 125 -9.98 -3.37 6.34
C GLY A 125 -11.45 -3.73 6.13
N TYR A 126 -12.06 -3.24 5.06
CA TYR A 126 -13.43 -3.60 4.71
C TYR A 126 -13.59 -5.09 4.36
N LYS A 127 -12.67 -5.65 3.58
CA LYS A 127 -12.72 -7.07 3.18
C LYS A 127 -12.51 -7.99 4.39
N TYR A 128 -11.55 -7.69 5.27
CA TYR A 128 -11.35 -8.46 6.51
C TYR A 128 -12.50 -8.29 7.52
N GLY A 129 -13.18 -7.14 7.53
CA GLY A 129 -14.34 -6.88 8.39
C GLY A 129 -15.58 -7.71 8.08
N GLN A 130 -15.64 -8.36 6.91
CA GLN A 130 -16.77 -9.21 6.48
C GLN A 130 -16.67 -10.66 6.95
N PHE A 131 -15.54 -11.07 7.53
CA PHE A 131 -15.38 -12.43 8.03
C PHE A 131 -16.10 -12.61 9.38
N PRO A 132 -16.59 -13.83 9.68
CA PRO A 132 -17.35 -14.11 10.89
C PRO A 132 -16.53 -13.87 12.16
N ASN A 133 -15.30 -14.38 12.23
CA ASN A 133 -14.37 -14.04 13.32
C ASN A 133 -13.47 -12.88 12.91
N LYS A 134 -13.86 -11.67 13.29
CA LYS A 134 -13.13 -10.44 12.96
C LYS A 134 -11.74 -10.42 13.58
N GLU A 135 -11.60 -10.82 14.84
CA GLU A 135 -10.32 -10.75 15.57
C GLU A 135 -9.20 -11.53 14.87
N ILE A 136 -9.47 -12.78 14.48
CA ILE A 136 -8.51 -13.63 13.76
C ILE A 136 -8.14 -13.01 12.41
N SER A 137 -9.13 -12.43 11.72
CA SER A 137 -8.95 -11.80 10.41
C SER A 137 -8.07 -10.56 10.50
N PHE A 138 -8.29 -9.71 11.51
CA PHE A 138 -7.48 -8.52 11.78
C PHE A 138 -6.07 -8.90 12.24
N MET A 139 -5.92 -9.91 13.10
CA MET A 139 -4.59 -10.42 13.47
C MET A 139 -3.82 -10.91 12.24
N PHE A 140 -4.50 -11.63 11.35
CA PHE A 140 -3.88 -12.14 10.13
C PHE A 140 -3.49 -11.02 9.17
N TRP A 141 -4.32 -9.97 9.05
CA TRP A 141 -3.96 -8.77 8.32
C TRP A 141 -2.68 -8.15 8.88
N SER A 142 -2.58 -7.96 10.21
CA SER A 142 -1.38 -7.39 10.85
C SER A 142 -0.12 -8.22 10.57
N VAL A 143 -0.20 -9.55 10.65
CA VAL A 143 0.93 -10.45 10.34
C VAL A 143 1.35 -10.30 8.88
N THR A 144 0.39 -10.29 7.97
CA THR A 144 0.65 -10.20 6.53
C THR A 144 1.22 -8.84 6.13
N PHE A 145 0.72 -7.76 6.73
CA PHE A 145 1.23 -6.41 6.56
C PHE A 145 2.68 -6.29 7.08
N ALA A 146 2.95 -6.83 8.28
CA ALA A 146 4.30 -6.86 8.84
C ALA A 146 5.27 -7.67 7.96
N ALA A 147 4.82 -8.79 7.38
CA ALA A 147 5.64 -9.56 6.43
C ALA A 147 6.05 -8.72 5.22
N GLY A 148 5.14 -7.91 4.66
CA GLY A 148 5.46 -6.97 3.58
C GLY A 148 6.52 -5.94 3.97
N LEU A 149 6.42 -5.37 5.17
CA LEU A 149 7.44 -4.44 5.70
C LEU A 149 8.81 -5.12 5.85
N ILE A 150 8.85 -6.35 6.36
CA ILE A 150 10.09 -7.11 6.54
C ILE A 150 10.75 -7.40 5.19
N ILE A 151 9.96 -7.82 4.20
CA ILE A 151 10.45 -8.08 2.83
C ILE A 151 11.11 -6.83 2.28
N GLU A 152 10.46 -5.66 2.41
CA GLU A 152 10.97 -4.41 1.87
C GLU A 152 12.23 -3.92 2.59
N PHE A 153 12.25 -3.92 3.92
CA PHE A 153 13.44 -3.52 4.67
C PHE A 153 14.62 -4.45 4.42
N SER A 154 14.36 -5.74 4.18
CA SER A 154 15.41 -6.70 3.81
C SER A 154 15.92 -6.46 2.38
N ALA A 155 15.02 -6.18 1.44
CA ALA A 155 15.37 -5.86 0.06
C ALA A 155 16.11 -4.52 -0.06
N SER A 156 15.85 -3.58 0.87
CA SER A 156 16.43 -2.23 0.89
C SER A 156 17.97 -2.23 0.89
N THR A 157 18.61 -3.17 1.59
CA THR A 157 20.08 -3.26 1.67
C THR A 157 20.71 -4.11 0.57
N ALA A 158 19.93 -4.95 -0.11
CA ALA A 158 20.45 -5.94 -1.05
C ALA A 158 20.43 -5.50 -2.53
N PHE A 159 19.45 -4.70 -2.95
CA PHE A 159 19.22 -4.40 -4.38
C PHE A 159 19.39 -2.91 -4.74
N CYS A 160 19.60 -2.63 -6.04
CA CYS A 160 19.53 -1.28 -6.58
C CYS A 160 18.09 -0.75 -6.62
N VAL A 161 17.93 0.57 -6.52
CA VAL A 161 16.62 1.26 -6.45
C VAL A 161 15.74 0.93 -7.67
N SER A 162 16.29 0.93 -8.89
CA SER A 162 15.52 0.61 -10.11
C SER A 162 14.92 -0.79 -10.08
N THR A 163 15.70 -1.79 -9.65
CA THR A 163 15.23 -3.19 -9.53
C THR A 163 14.12 -3.33 -8.49
N LYS A 164 14.21 -2.58 -7.37
CA LYS A 164 13.15 -2.56 -6.35
C LYS A 164 11.85 -2.02 -6.93
N ILE A 165 11.89 -0.94 -7.70
CA ILE A 165 10.69 -0.36 -8.30
C ILE A 165 10.00 -1.37 -9.25
N TYR A 166 10.76 -2.14 -10.04
CA TYR A 166 10.18 -3.21 -10.86
C TYR A 166 9.50 -4.31 -10.05
N TYR A 167 10.08 -4.70 -8.91
CA TYR A 167 9.48 -5.68 -7.99
C TYR A 167 8.15 -5.18 -7.40
N HIS A 168 8.10 -3.90 -7.03
CA HIS A 168 6.87 -3.24 -6.56
C HIS A 168 5.79 -3.17 -7.64
N ILE A 169 6.15 -2.83 -8.88
CA ILE A 169 5.19 -2.83 -10.00
C ILE A 169 4.66 -4.25 -10.26
N ALA A 170 5.53 -5.27 -10.24
CA ALA A 170 5.11 -6.65 -10.45
C ALA A 170 4.13 -7.11 -9.35
N THR A 171 4.43 -6.82 -8.09
CA THR A 171 3.57 -7.18 -6.95
C THR A 171 2.25 -6.41 -6.96
N LEU A 172 2.23 -5.14 -7.38
CA LEU A 172 1.01 -4.37 -7.60
C LEU A 172 0.11 -5.03 -8.66
N LEU A 173 0.68 -5.37 -9.82
CA LEU A 173 -0.03 -5.98 -10.94
C LEU A 173 -0.59 -7.37 -10.62
N VAL A 174 -0.02 -8.08 -9.65
CA VAL A 174 -0.61 -9.34 -9.15
C VAL A 174 -1.70 -9.07 -8.11
N SER A 175 -1.46 -8.13 -7.19
CA SER A 175 -2.30 -7.93 -6.01
C SER A 175 -3.65 -7.30 -6.33
N VAL A 176 -3.69 -6.29 -7.20
CA VAL A 176 -4.93 -5.58 -7.52
C VAL A 176 -5.91 -6.47 -8.32
N PRO A 177 -5.48 -7.21 -9.37
CA PRO A 177 -6.38 -8.11 -10.08
C PRO A 177 -6.93 -9.22 -9.18
N LEU A 178 -6.12 -9.81 -8.30
CA LEU A 178 -6.63 -10.79 -7.33
C LEU A 178 -7.72 -10.21 -6.43
N ALA A 179 -7.51 -8.98 -5.94
CA ALA A 179 -8.50 -8.29 -5.11
C ALA A 179 -9.78 -7.90 -5.87
N ALA A 180 -9.65 -7.60 -7.16
CA ALA A 180 -10.78 -7.32 -8.06
C ALA A 180 -11.56 -8.58 -8.39
N ILE A 181 -10.89 -9.69 -8.72
CA ILE A 181 -11.50 -11.01 -8.96
C ILE A 181 -12.29 -11.44 -7.72
N LEU A 182 -11.74 -11.26 -6.52
CA LEU A 182 -12.46 -11.57 -5.27
C LEU A 182 -13.76 -10.77 -5.12
N GLU A 183 -13.79 -9.52 -5.58
CA GLU A 183 -15.00 -8.68 -5.52
C GLU A 183 -16.04 -9.12 -6.55
N ILE A 184 -15.61 -9.56 -7.73
CA ILE A 184 -16.49 -10.07 -8.80
C ILE A 184 -17.06 -11.45 -8.44
N LEU A 185 -16.24 -12.32 -7.85
CA LEU A 185 -16.65 -13.66 -7.42
C LEU A 185 -17.58 -13.65 -6.21
N LYS A 186 -17.71 -12.52 -5.51
CA LYS A 186 -18.61 -12.39 -4.38
C LYS A 186 -20.05 -12.36 -4.91
N PRO A 187 -20.89 -13.38 -4.60
CA PRO A 187 -22.28 -13.35 -5.02
C PRO A 187 -22.95 -12.11 -4.40
N ARG A 188 -23.55 -11.27 -5.25
CA ARG A 188 -24.42 -10.18 -4.79
C ARG A 188 -25.57 -10.83 -4.02
N LYS A 189 -25.58 -10.66 -2.71
CA LYS A 189 -26.79 -10.88 -1.90
C LYS A 189 -27.72 -9.71 -2.12
#